data_AF-A0A383CZQ8-F1
#
_entry.id   AF-A0A383CZQ8-F1
#
_cell.length_a   1.000
_cell.length_b   1.000
_cell.length_c   1.000
_cell.angle_alpha   90.00
_cell.angle_beta   90.00
_cell.angle_gamma   90.00
#
_symmetry.space_group_name_H-M   'P 1'
#
loop_
_entity.id
_entity.type
_entity.pdbx_description
1 polymer ?
#
loop_
_entity_poly.entity_id
_entity_poly.type
_entity_poly.pdbx_seq_one_letter_code
_entity_poly.pdbx_strand_id
1 'polypeptide(L)'
;KEVLGLYVSGHPLLEHAEDLEEFTSISFEVGHELSKKDTVIVGGMITRIVRRFDRRNREMAFFDLDCLGGHVEIVAFSDCYKSYVNLIDEGNVIFVKGKPSENTDYSDLKIIGEEIIPVDRVRNRLSQRLNIKFPAGETEPEDVDELMEIAKGYPGNCRLVFHLPNTGSPHPMKVMAHNIMISTESAFIKRLRGKYGKENVWVE
;
A
#
# COMPACT_ATOMS: atom_id res chain seq x y z
N LYS A 1 8.61 0.43 14.32
CA LYS A 1 7.83 0.76 15.56
C LYS A 1 8.36 1.99 16.31
N GLU A 2 9.61 2.44 16.10
CA GLU A 2 10.16 3.65 16.75
C GLU A 2 9.83 4.96 16.00
N VAL A 3 9.52 4.87 14.70
CA VAL A 3 9.22 6.02 13.82
C VAL A 3 7.98 6.84 14.26
N LEU A 4 6.97 6.20 14.83
CA LEU A 4 5.74 6.87 15.28
C LEU A 4 5.97 7.80 16.49
N GLY A 5 7.09 7.64 17.21
CA GLY A 5 7.41 8.45 18.39
C GLY A 5 7.84 9.89 18.09
N LEU A 6 8.14 10.20 16.82
CA LEU A 6 8.58 11.54 16.38
C LEU A 6 7.40 12.47 16.00
N TYR A 7 6.23 11.92 15.70
CA TYR A 7 5.06 12.71 15.29
C TYR A 7 4.23 13.10 16.52
N VAL A 8 4.15 14.41 16.79
CA VAL A 8 3.31 14.94 17.88
C VAL A 8 1.84 14.65 17.59
N SER A 9 1.05 14.43 18.64
CA SER A 9 -0.40 14.19 18.55
C SER A 9 -1.09 15.20 17.63
N GLY A 10 -1.75 14.72 16.58
CA GLY A 10 -2.49 15.53 15.61
C GLY A 10 -1.87 15.65 14.22
N HIS A 11 -0.75 14.96 13.93
CA HIS A 11 -0.20 14.95 12.58
C HIS A 11 -1.11 14.16 11.61
N PRO A 12 -1.52 14.72 10.45
CA PRO A 12 -2.43 14.05 9.51
C PRO A 12 -1.95 12.66 9.04
N LEU A 13 -0.63 12.46 8.95
CA LEU A 13 -0.04 11.15 8.64
C LEU A 13 -0.44 10.05 9.62
N LEU A 14 -0.69 10.36 10.90
CA LEU A 14 -1.02 9.36 11.93
C LEU A 14 -2.38 8.73 11.71
N GLU A 15 -3.35 9.48 11.16
CA GLU A 15 -4.68 8.94 10.83
C GLU A 15 -4.61 7.86 9.74
N HIS A 16 -3.55 7.91 8.92
CA HIS A 16 -3.32 7.00 7.81
C HIS A 16 -2.14 6.05 8.03
N ALA A 17 -1.61 5.97 9.27
CA ALA A 17 -0.40 5.22 9.55
C ALA A 17 -0.49 3.74 9.15
N GLU A 18 -1.65 3.09 9.36
CA GLU A 18 -1.85 1.68 8.98
C GLU A 18 -1.69 1.48 7.47
N ASP A 19 -2.25 2.37 6.64
CA ASP A 19 -2.15 2.28 5.19
C ASP A 19 -0.72 2.60 4.72
N LEU A 20 -0.10 3.63 5.31
CA LEU A 20 1.26 4.04 5.01
C LEU A 20 2.26 2.91 5.30
N GLU A 21 2.11 2.22 6.44
CA GLU A 21 2.93 1.06 6.79
C GLU A 21 2.64 -0.16 5.89
N GLU A 22 1.38 -0.39 5.50
CA GLU A 22 0.99 -1.59 4.74
C GLU A 22 1.36 -1.49 3.25
N PHE A 23 1.28 -0.30 2.64
CA PHE A 23 1.46 -0.13 1.19
C PHE A 23 2.77 0.54 0.76
N THR A 24 3.55 1.09 1.69
CA THR A 24 4.90 1.60 1.37
C THR A 24 5.86 0.43 1.21
N SER A 25 6.50 0.34 0.05
CA SER A 25 7.38 -0.78 -0.32
C SER A 25 8.87 -0.50 -0.09
N ILE A 26 9.21 0.67 0.45
CA ILE A 26 10.59 1.10 0.71
C ILE A 26 10.84 1.18 2.22
N SER A 27 12.06 0.86 2.63
CA SER A 27 12.55 1.14 3.98
C SER A 27 13.48 2.33 3.93
N PHE A 28 13.27 3.29 4.85
CA PHE A 28 14.16 4.42 5.06
C PHE A 28 15.38 4.07 5.92
N GLU A 29 15.49 2.81 6.38
CA GLU A 29 16.66 2.33 7.14
C GLU A 29 17.88 2.13 6.24
N VAL A 30 19.08 2.30 6.81
CA VAL A 30 20.37 2.25 6.11
C VAL A 30 20.66 0.84 5.56
N GLY A 31 20.98 0.73 4.26
CA GLY A 31 21.55 -0.49 3.64
C GLY A 31 20.67 -1.22 2.60
N HIS A 32 19.49 -0.69 2.29
CA HIS A 32 18.59 -1.13 1.22
C HIS A 32 18.92 -0.41 -0.11
N GLU A 33 19.64 -1.07 -1.00
CA GLU A 33 19.92 -0.52 -2.33
C GLU A 33 18.68 -0.63 -3.23
N LEU A 34 18.18 0.51 -3.71
CA LEU A 34 17.10 0.56 -4.71
C LEU A 34 17.71 0.74 -6.11
N SER A 35 17.32 -0.13 -7.04
CA SER A 35 17.70 -0.02 -8.44
C SER A 35 16.66 0.80 -9.22
N LYS A 36 17.10 1.48 -10.28
CA LYS A 36 16.19 2.12 -11.26
C LYS A 36 15.23 1.16 -11.96
N LYS A 37 15.49 -0.14 -11.89
CA LYS A 37 14.62 -1.19 -12.43
C LYS A 37 13.47 -1.53 -11.50
N ASP A 38 13.58 -1.16 -10.22
CA ASP A 38 12.59 -1.48 -9.22
C ASP A 38 11.39 -0.56 -9.37
N THR A 39 10.21 -1.16 -9.20
CA THR A 39 8.98 -0.40 -9.02
C THR A 39 8.75 -0.25 -7.54
N VAL A 40 8.68 0.98 -7.07
CA VAL A 40 8.49 1.31 -5.66
C VAL A 40 7.16 2.02 -5.46
N ILE A 41 6.58 1.84 -4.28
CA ILE A 41 5.41 2.55 -3.81
C ILE A 41 5.80 3.25 -2.52
N VAL A 42 5.61 4.56 -2.44
CA VAL A 42 5.85 5.36 -1.24
C VAL A 42 4.60 6.14 -0.87
N GLY A 43 4.22 6.11 0.40
CA GLY A 43 3.14 6.92 0.95
C GLY A 43 3.66 8.05 1.82
N GLY A 44 3.07 9.24 1.68
CA GLY A 44 3.42 10.39 2.51
C GLY A 44 2.51 11.59 2.29
N MET A 45 2.75 12.64 3.07
CA MET A 45 2.05 13.93 2.98
C MET A 45 2.89 14.90 2.16
N ILE A 46 2.28 15.59 1.20
CA ILE A 46 2.99 16.61 0.42
C ILE A 46 3.29 17.82 1.31
N THR A 47 4.56 18.20 1.43
CA THR A 47 4.99 19.33 2.27
C THR A 47 5.49 20.53 1.47
N ARG A 48 5.86 20.33 0.20
CA ARG A 48 6.36 21.39 -0.68
C ARG A 48 6.14 21.04 -2.14
N ILE A 49 5.77 22.03 -2.96
CA ILE A 49 5.62 21.85 -4.41
C ILE A 49 6.40 22.92 -5.20
N VAL A 50 7.14 22.49 -6.22
CA VAL A 50 7.81 23.34 -7.21
C VAL A 50 7.31 22.99 -8.61
N ARG A 51 6.49 23.87 -9.19
CA ARG A 51 5.97 23.73 -10.56
C ARG A 51 6.97 24.30 -11.58
N ARG A 52 7.14 23.59 -12.69
CA ARG A 52 8.05 23.95 -13.80
C ARG A 52 7.41 23.61 -15.14
N PHE A 53 7.99 24.14 -16.21
CA PHE A 53 7.65 23.75 -17.57
C PHE A 53 8.81 22.94 -18.17
N ASP A 54 8.49 21.87 -18.89
CA ASP A 54 9.47 21.11 -19.67
C ASP A 54 9.92 21.89 -20.91
N ARG A 55 10.88 21.34 -21.67
CA ARG A 55 11.38 21.97 -22.91
C ARG A 55 10.32 22.14 -24.00
N ARG A 56 9.18 21.46 -23.89
CA ARG A 56 8.03 21.54 -24.80
C ARG A 56 6.92 22.43 -24.23
N ASN A 57 7.21 23.22 -23.20
CA ASN A 57 6.27 24.10 -22.53
C ASN A 57 5.05 23.37 -21.92
N ARG A 58 5.26 22.15 -21.41
CA ARG A 58 4.25 21.41 -20.63
C ARG A 58 4.56 21.46 -19.15
N GLU A 59 3.55 21.63 -18.31
CA GLU A 59 3.72 21.70 -16.85
C GLU A 59 4.19 20.35 -16.28
N MET A 60 5.08 20.42 -15.29
CA MET A 60 5.57 19.32 -14.47
C MET A 60 5.77 19.81 -13.03
N ALA A 61 5.91 18.89 -12.08
CA ALA A 61 6.15 19.25 -10.68
C ALA A 61 7.25 18.41 -10.04
N PHE A 62 7.99 19.05 -9.13
CA PHE A 62 8.80 18.42 -8.10
C PHE A 62 8.10 18.66 -6.77
N PHE A 63 7.94 17.65 -5.93
CA PHE A 63 7.31 17.82 -4.63
C PHE A 63 7.86 16.87 -3.58
N ASP A 64 7.89 17.32 -2.33
CA ASP A 64 8.43 16.56 -1.22
C ASP A 64 7.30 15.82 -0.50
N LEU A 65 7.51 14.53 -0.22
CA LEU A 65 6.66 13.72 0.64
C LEU A 65 7.32 13.52 2.00
N ASP A 66 6.66 13.97 3.06
CA ASP A 66 6.96 13.54 4.43
C ASP A 66 6.32 12.17 4.66
N CYS A 67 7.14 11.17 4.93
CA CYS A 67 6.76 9.76 5.02
C CYS A 67 7.04 9.24 6.43
N LEU A 68 6.43 8.10 6.80
CA LEU A 68 6.80 7.44 8.05
C LEU A 68 8.26 6.98 7.99
N GLY A 69 9.16 7.74 8.61
CA GLY A 69 10.56 7.38 8.82
C GLY A 69 11.53 8.09 7.90
N GLY A 70 11.07 9.01 7.05
CA GLY A 70 11.94 9.76 6.16
C GLY A 70 11.16 10.68 5.23
N HIS A 71 11.85 11.22 4.23
CA HIS A 71 11.26 12.07 3.21
C HIS A 71 11.71 11.62 1.82
N VAL A 72 10.90 11.94 0.80
CA VAL A 72 11.19 11.60 -0.60
C VAL A 72 10.83 12.76 -1.51
N GLU A 73 11.72 13.13 -2.41
CA GLU A 73 11.40 14.05 -3.51
C GLU A 73 10.77 13.28 -4.69
N ILE A 74 9.60 13.71 -5.15
CA ILE A 74 8.91 13.12 -6.28
C ILE A 74 9.05 14.02 -7.50
N VAL A 75 9.41 13.42 -8.64
CA VAL A 75 9.39 14.06 -9.95
C VAL A 75 8.17 13.57 -10.73
N ALA A 76 7.16 14.44 -10.89
CA ALA A 76 6.02 14.19 -11.76
C ALA A 76 6.23 14.90 -13.10
N PHE A 77 6.73 14.16 -14.09
CA PHE A 77 6.83 14.65 -15.47
C PHE A 77 5.46 14.95 -16.07
N SER A 78 5.44 15.69 -17.17
CA SER A 78 4.25 16.36 -17.67
C SER A 78 3.03 15.46 -17.89
N ASP A 79 3.23 14.20 -18.30
CA ASP A 79 2.13 13.26 -18.51
C ASP A 79 1.55 12.75 -17.18
N CYS A 80 2.41 12.48 -16.19
CA CYS A 80 2.01 12.13 -14.83
C CYS A 80 1.36 13.33 -14.13
N TYR A 81 2.00 14.50 -14.16
CA TYR A 81 1.48 15.74 -13.59
C TYR A 81 0.09 16.07 -14.12
N LYS A 82 -0.09 16.07 -15.45
CA LYS A 82 -1.40 16.33 -16.08
C LYS A 82 -2.48 15.34 -15.62
N SER A 83 -2.12 14.08 -15.42
CA SER A 83 -3.07 13.04 -15.02
C SER A 83 -3.51 13.17 -13.55
N TYR A 84 -2.65 13.72 -12.69
CA TYR A 84 -2.84 13.71 -11.24
C TYR A 84 -2.76 15.10 -10.58
N VAL A 85 -2.79 16.19 -11.34
CA VAL A 85 -2.61 17.56 -10.83
C VAL A 85 -3.54 17.91 -9.66
N ASN A 86 -4.77 17.37 -9.66
CA ASN A 86 -5.74 17.60 -8.60
C ASN A 86 -5.36 16.95 -7.25
N LEU A 87 -4.41 16.02 -7.25
CA LEU A 87 -3.90 15.35 -6.05
C LEU A 87 -2.60 16.02 -5.53
N ILE A 88 -1.92 16.80 -6.37
CA ILE A 88 -0.63 17.42 -6.06
C ILE A 88 -0.89 18.80 -5.43
N ASP A 89 -1.22 18.77 -4.13
CA ASP A 89 -1.44 19.95 -3.30
C ASP A 89 -0.84 19.74 -1.90
N GLU A 90 -0.36 20.82 -1.27
CA GLU A 90 0.27 20.74 0.05
C GLU A 90 -0.74 20.27 1.10
N GLY A 91 -0.30 19.36 1.98
CA GLY A 91 -1.15 18.73 3.00
C GLY A 91 -1.89 17.47 2.52
N ASN A 92 -1.97 17.21 1.21
CA ASN A 92 -2.57 15.96 0.73
C ASN A 92 -1.71 14.75 1.11
N VAL A 93 -2.36 13.70 1.60
CA VAL A 93 -1.73 12.39 1.84
C VAL A 93 -1.98 11.49 0.64
N ILE A 94 -0.89 11.07 -0.02
CA ILE A 94 -0.92 10.32 -1.27
C ILE A 94 0.09 9.17 -1.23
N PHE A 95 -0.14 8.19 -2.11
CA PHE A 95 0.85 7.21 -2.52
C PHE A 95 1.33 7.52 -3.92
N VAL A 96 2.63 7.37 -4.13
CA VAL A 96 3.28 7.47 -5.44
C VAL A 96 3.87 6.12 -5.78
N LYS A 97 3.43 5.56 -6.90
CA LYS A 97 4.08 4.42 -7.54
C LYS A 97 5.00 4.95 -8.63
N GLY A 98 6.24 4.50 -8.64
CA GLY A 98 7.24 5.01 -9.56
C GLY A 98 8.55 4.25 -9.52
N LYS A 99 9.61 4.90 -10.00
CA LYS A 99 10.96 4.34 -10.07
C LYS A 99 11.97 5.25 -9.39
N PRO A 100 12.97 4.70 -8.68
CA PRO A 100 14.09 5.48 -8.15
C PRO A 100 14.84 6.21 -9.28
N SER A 101 15.26 7.46 -9.03
CA SER A 101 16.15 8.21 -9.92
C SER A 101 17.60 7.72 -9.83
N GLU A 102 18.40 8.00 -10.86
CA GLU A 102 19.85 7.76 -10.81
C GLU A 102 20.53 8.72 -9.82
N ASN A 103 21.58 8.24 -9.12
CA ASN A 103 22.40 8.97 -8.14
C ASN A 103 21.66 9.46 -6.90
N THR A 104 20.95 8.54 -6.25
CA THR A 104 20.26 8.88 -5.02
C THR A 104 20.94 8.25 -3.83
N ASP A 105 21.65 9.07 -3.04
CA ASP A 105 22.03 8.71 -1.68
C ASP A 105 20.78 8.67 -0.81
N TYR A 106 20.83 7.89 0.27
CA TYR A 106 19.70 7.68 1.18
C TYR A 106 19.08 8.96 1.75
N SER A 107 19.88 10.02 1.89
CA SER A 107 19.44 11.32 2.40
C SER A 107 18.53 12.08 1.44
N ASP A 108 18.55 11.74 0.15
CA ASP A 108 17.94 12.54 -0.91
C ASP A 108 17.09 11.68 -1.85
N LEU A 109 16.38 10.66 -1.30
CA LEU A 109 15.60 9.70 -2.09
C LEU A 109 14.66 10.42 -3.07
N LYS A 110 14.78 10.08 -4.35
CA LYS A 110 14.11 10.71 -5.47
C LYS A 110 13.41 9.65 -6.30
N ILE A 111 12.11 9.82 -6.49
CA ILE A 111 11.28 8.90 -7.26
C ILE A 111 10.67 9.63 -8.45
N ILE A 112 10.82 9.04 -9.63
CA ILE A 112 10.09 9.44 -10.83
C ILE A 112 8.69 8.82 -10.72
N GLY A 113 7.68 9.66 -10.49
CA GLY A 113 6.30 9.22 -10.30
C GLY A 113 5.66 8.78 -11.61
N GLU A 114 5.08 7.59 -11.62
CA GLU A 114 4.34 7.02 -12.75
C GLU A 114 2.81 7.01 -12.49
N GLU A 115 2.41 6.84 -11.23
CA GLU A 115 1.01 6.84 -10.79
C GLU A 115 0.89 7.46 -9.39
N ILE A 116 -0.14 8.30 -9.19
CA ILE A 116 -0.46 8.90 -7.88
C ILE A 116 -1.83 8.41 -7.44
N ILE A 117 -1.93 7.94 -6.20
CA ILE A 117 -3.12 7.35 -5.61
C ILE A 117 -3.43 8.13 -4.32
N PRO A 118 -4.63 8.70 -4.16
CA PRO A 118 -4.98 9.33 -2.90
C PRO A 118 -5.14 8.26 -1.81
N VAL A 119 -4.81 8.61 -0.56
CA VAL A 119 -4.77 7.67 0.56
C VAL A 119 -6.08 6.89 0.75
N ASP A 120 -7.23 7.54 0.56
CA ASP A 120 -8.57 6.94 0.66
C ASP A 120 -8.84 5.84 -0.39
N ARG A 121 -8.06 5.80 -1.47
CA ARG A 121 -8.19 4.82 -2.56
C ARG A 121 -7.08 3.79 -2.59
N VAL A 122 -6.05 3.89 -1.75
CA VAL A 122 -4.88 3.01 -1.80
C VAL A 122 -5.28 1.55 -1.63
N ARG A 123 -6.13 1.24 -0.65
CA ARG A 123 -6.63 -0.12 -0.39
C ARG A 123 -7.33 -0.69 -1.62
N ASN A 124 -8.26 0.06 -2.20
CA ASN A 124 -8.99 -0.36 -3.40
C ASN A 124 -8.08 -0.53 -4.63
N ARG A 125 -7.00 0.25 -4.73
CA ARG A 125 -6.11 0.26 -5.89
C ARG A 125 -5.02 -0.81 -5.82
N LEU A 126 -4.46 -1.02 -4.64
CA LEU A 126 -3.29 -1.88 -4.43
C LEU A 126 -3.63 -3.24 -3.82
N SER A 127 -4.78 -3.41 -3.16
CA SER A 127 -5.20 -4.72 -2.64
C SER A 127 -5.79 -5.57 -3.76
N GLN A 128 -5.03 -6.52 -4.28
CA GLN A 128 -5.49 -7.42 -5.33
C GLN A 128 -6.13 -8.68 -4.75
N ARG A 129 -5.54 -9.21 -3.68
CA ARG A 129 -5.97 -10.44 -3.02
C ARG A 129 -5.85 -10.34 -1.50
N LEU A 130 -6.92 -10.65 -0.79
CA LEU A 130 -6.87 -10.97 0.61
C LEU A 130 -6.68 -12.48 0.74
N ASN A 131 -5.58 -12.87 1.36
CA ASN A 131 -5.22 -14.26 1.59
C ASN A 131 -5.54 -14.64 3.03
N ILE A 132 -6.20 -15.77 3.22
CA ILE A 132 -6.50 -16.35 4.53
C ILE A 132 -5.99 -17.77 4.56
N LYS A 133 -5.05 -18.04 5.48
CA LYS A 133 -4.49 -19.37 5.71
C LYS A 133 -5.18 -20.05 6.87
N PHE A 134 -5.62 -21.26 6.60
CA PHE A 134 -6.29 -22.12 7.54
C PHE A 134 -5.27 -23.09 8.16
N PRO A 135 -5.15 -23.15 9.50
CA PRO A 135 -4.25 -24.08 10.18
C PRO A 135 -4.60 -25.54 9.90
N ALA A 136 -3.59 -26.40 9.82
CA ALA A 136 -3.80 -27.83 9.61
C ALA A 136 -4.43 -28.48 10.86
N GLY A 137 -5.50 -29.26 10.65
CA GLY A 137 -6.18 -30.03 11.70
C GLY A 137 -7.27 -29.28 12.47
N GLU A 138 -7.51 -28.00 12.16
CA GLU A 138 -8.54 -27.16 12.81
C GLU A 138 -9.56 -26.59 11.82
N THR A 139 -9.55 -27.04 10.57
CA THR A 139 -10.39 -26.48 9.50
C THR A 139 -11.39 -27.49 9.02
N GLU A 140 -12.64 -27.27 9.41
CA GLU A 140 -13.80 -27.99 8.91
C GLU A 140 -14.44 -27.20 7.74
N PRO A 141 -15.18 -27.87 6.85
CA PRO A 141 -15.91 -27.19 5.77
C PRO A 141 -16.79 -26.02 6.27
N GLU A 142 -17.38 -26.16 7.45
CA GLU A 142 -18.21 -25.14 8.08
C GLU A 142 -17.46 -23.84 8.38
N ASP A 143 -16.14 -23.89 8.64
CA ASP A 143 -15.32 -22.70 8.90
C ASP A 143 -15.18 -21.83 7.65
N VAL A 144 -15.12 -22.48 6.48
CA VAL A 144 -15.07 -21.80 5.18
C VAL A 144 -16.42 -21.17 4.87
N ASP A 145 -17.52 -21.89 5.14
CA ASP A 145 -18.87 -21.37 4.95
C ASP A 145 -19.17 -20.18 5.86
N GLU A 146 -18.79 -20.25 7.14
CA GLU A 146 -18.94 -19.15 8.09
C GLU A 146 -18.14 -17.92 7.63
N LEU A 147 -16.90 -18.13 7.16
CA LEU A 147 -16.07 -17.05 6.62
C LEU A 147 -16.70 -16.43 5.37
N MET A 148 -17.25 -17.25 4.48
CA MET A 148 -17.94 -16.77 3.28
C MET A 148 -19.17 -15.94 3.63
N GLU A 149 -19.94 -16.32 4.65
CA GLU A 149 -21.06 -15.51 5.15
C GLU A 149 -20.59 -14.18 5.76
N ILE A 150 -19.52 -14.19 6.55
CA ILE A 150 -18.93 -12.95 7.07
C ILE A 150 -18.46 -12.06 5.92
N ALA A 151 -17.77 -12.63 4.93
CA ALA A 151 -17.20 -11.92 3.79
C ALA A 151 -18.28 -11.22 2.93
N LYS A 152 -19.48 -11.80 2.79
CA LYS A 152 -20.62 -11.17 2.11
C LYS A 152 -21.05 -9.83 2.73
N GLY A 153 -20.80 -9.65 4.02
CA GLY A 153 -21.07 -8.39 4.73
C GLY A 153 -20.07 -7.27 4.45
N TYR A 154 -18.96 -7.56 3.76
CA TYR A 154 -17.89 -6.60 3.47
C TYR A 154 -17.57 -6.56 1.97
N PRO A 155 -18.50 -6.11 1.11
CA PRO A 155 -18.27 -6.02 -0.33
C PRO A 155 -17.13 -5.04 -0.65
N GLY A 156 -16.33 -5.35 -1.67
CA GLY A 156 -15.25 -4.46 -2.13
C GLY A 156 -14.66 -4.89 -3.47
N ASN A 157 -13.38 -4.58 -3.70
CA ASN A 157 -12.70 -4.79 -4.98
C ASN A 157 -11.51 -5.77 -4.90
N CYS A 158 -11.33 -6.44 -3.76
CA CYS A 158 -10.24 -7.38 -3.52
C CYS A 158 -10.71 -8.83 -3.66
N ARG A 159 -9.93 -9.69 -4.30
CA ARG A 159 -10.24 -11.12 -4.42
C ARG A 159 -9.97 -11.83 -3.10
N LEU A 160 -10.79 -12.80 -2.73
CA LEU A 160 -10.55 -13.63 -1.56
C LEU A 160 -9.88 -14.96 -1.97
N VAL A 161 -8.78 -15.30 -1.31
CA VAL A 161 -8.02 -16.53 -1.54
C VAL A 161 -7.83 -17.29 -0.23
N PHE A 162 -8.23 -18.56 -0.22
CA PHE A 162 -8.05 -19.48 0.89
C PHE A 162 -6.82 -20.35 0.66
N HIS A 163 -6.02 -20.52 1.70
CA HIS A 163 -4.90 -21.46 1.74
C HIS A 163 -5.29 -22.57 2.71
N LEU A 164 -5.77 -23.68 2.16
CA LEU A 164 -6.26 -24.82 2.91
C LEU A 164 -5.15 -25.86 3.12
N PRO A 165 -5.16 -26.60 4.24
CA PRO A 165 -4.31 -27.77 4.43
C PRO A 165 -4.48 -28.76 3.28
N ASN A 166 -3.37 -29.28 2.75
CA ASN A 166 -3.37 -30.26 1.67
C ASN A 166 -2.75 -31.56 2.16
N THR A 167 -3.60 -32.51 2.56
CA THR A 167 -3.16 -33.80 3.11
C THR A 167 -2.22 -34.50 2.13
N GLY A 168 -0.96 -34.72 2.55
CA GLY A 168 0.07 -35.35 1.71
C GLY A 168 0.98 -34.38 0.94
N SER A 169 0.80 -33.07 1.10
CA SER A 169 1.69 -32.04 0.56
C SER A 169 2.11 -31.06 1.65
N PRO A 170 3.38 -30.63 1.69
CA PRO A 170 3.81 -29.56 2.59
C PRO A 170 3.31 -28.17 2.15
N HIS A 171 2.82 -28.04 0.91
CA HIS A 171 2.28 -26.80 0.36
C HIS A 171 0.75 -26.77 0.48
N PRO A 172 0.16 -25.67 1.00
CA PRO A 172 -1.29 -25.54 1.10
C PRO A 172 -1.95 -25.47 -0.29
N MET A 173 -3.18 -25.97 -0.38
CA MET A 173 -4.02 -25.83 -1.55
C MET A 173 -4.60 -24.42 -1.59
N LYS A 174 -4.42 -23.71 -2.71
CA LYS A 174 -4.98 -22.37 -2.91
C LYS A 174 -6.33 -22.47 -3.60
N VAL A 175 -7.36 -21.88 -2.99
CA VAL A 175 -8.71 -21.82 -3.55
C VAL A 175 -9.12 -20.35 -3.66
N MET A 176 -9.47 -19.91 -4.86
CA MET A 176 -9.97 -18.55 -5.09
C MET A 176 -11.49 -18.53 -4.98
N ALA A 177 -12.04 -17.60 -4.20
CA ALA A 177 -13.47 -17.39 -4.17
C ALA A 177 -13.90 -16.61 -5.43
N HIS A 178 -14.55 -17.28 -6.37
CA HIS A 178 -14.86 -16.70 -7.68
C HIS A 178 -16.10 -15.79 -7.71
N ASN A 179 -16.97 -15.90 -6.70
CA ASN A 179 -18.28 -15.24 -6.68
C ASN A 179 -18.38 -14.11 -5.66
N ILE A 180 -17.25 -13.67 -5.11
CA ILE A 180 -17.23 -12.58 -4.13
C ILE A 180 -16.00 -11.71 -4.31
N MET A 181 -16.20 -10.42 -4.14
CA MET A 181 -15.16 -9.42 -4.01
C MET A 181 -15.36 -8.73 -2.67
N ILE A 182 -14.28 -8.55 -1.93
CA ILE A 182 -14.33 -8.09 -0.55
C ILE A 182 -13.56 -6.81 -0.34
N SER A 183 -13.93 -6.08 0.71
CA SER A 183 -13.20 -4.92 1.21
C SER A 183 -11.92 -5.37 1.92
N THR A 184 -10.90 -4.52 1.92
CA THR A 184 -9.70 -4.67 2.76
C THR A 184 -9.64 -3.61 3.84
N GLU A 185 -10.77 -3.02 4.23
CA GLU A 185 -10.85 -2.07 5.34
C GLU A 185 -10.28 -2.64 6.63
N SER A 186 -9.58 -1.78 7.39
CA SER A 186 -8.88 -2.16 8.62
C SER A 186 -9.76 -2.89 9.62
N ALA A 187 -11.03 -2.50 9.77
CA ALA A 187 -11.95 -3.16 10.71
C ALA A 187 -12.19 -4.63 10.34
N PHE A 188 -12.38 -4.92 9.05
CA PHE A 188 -12.59 -6.29 8.57
C PHE A 188 -11.31 -7.12 8.68
N ILE A 189 -10.17 -6.55 8.25
CA ILE A 189 -8.86 -7.20 8.37
C ILE A 189 -8.51 -7.49 9.83
N LYS A 190 -8.79 -6.57 10.76
CA LYS A 190 -8.59 -6.78 12.21
C LYS A 190 -9.47 -7.91 12.73
N ARG A 191 -10.74 -7.97 12.33
CA ARG A 191 -11.66 -9.06 12.69
C ARG A 191 -11.12 -10.42 12.22
N LEU A 192 -10.66 -10.50 10.97
CA LEU A 192 -10.08 -11.72 10.42
C LEU A 192 -8.78 -12.12 11.11
N ARG A 193 -7.85 -11.18 11.31
CA ARG A 193 -6.59 -11.42 12.05
C ARG A 193 -6.85 -11.82 13.50
N GLY A 194 -7.91 -11.33 14.12
CA GLY A 194 -8.34 -11.75 15.46
C GLY A 194 -8.86 -13.19 15.51
N LYS A 195 -9.55 -13.66 14.46
CA LYS A 195 -10.08 -15.02 14.37
C LYS A 195 -9.01 -16.04 13.93
N TYR A 196 -8.24 -15.73 12.90
CA TYR A 196 -7.33 -16.68 12.24
C TYR A 196 -5.85 -16.49 12.63
N GLY A 197 -5.51 -15.42 13.35
CA GLY A 197 -4.13 -15.06 13.66
C GLY A 197 -3.54 -14.06 12.66
N LYS A 198 -2.64 -13.20 13.15
CA LYS A 198 -2.07 -12.10 12.36
C LYS A 198 -1.24 -12.60 11.17
N GLU A 199 -0.43 -13.63 11.37
CA GLU A 199 0.40 -14.23 10.32
C GLU A 199 -0.39 -14.99 9.25
N ASN A 200 -1.66 -15.31 9.51
CA ASN A 200 -2.49 -16.10 8.61
C ASN A 200 -3.39 -15.24 7.70
N VAL A 201 -3.38 -13.91 7.85
CA VAL A 201 -4.19 -13.00 7.05
C VAL A 201 -3.36 -11.84 6.51
N TRP A 202 -3.14 -11.84 5.20
CA TRP A 202 -2.35 -10.82 4.50
C TRP A 202 -2.99 -10.37 3.20
N VAL A 203 -2.76 -9.10 2.87
CA VAL A 203 -3.15 -8.50 1.60
C VAL A 203 -1.96 -8.59 0.64
N GLU A 204 -2.23 -9.02 -0.60
CA GLU A 204 -1.31 -9.06 -1.74
C GLU A 204 -1.82 -8.14 -2.85
#